data_AF-A0A9W7GUR2-F1
#
_entry.id   AF-A0A9W7GUR2-F1
#
_cell.length_a   1.000
_cell.length_b   1.000
_cell.length_c   1.000
_cell.angle_alpha   90.00
_cell.angle_beta   90.00
_cell.angle_gamma   90.00
#
_symmetry.space_group_name_H-M   'P 1'
#
loop_
_entity.id
_entity.type
_entity.pdbx_description
1 polymer ?
#
loop_
_entity_poly.entity_id
_entity_poly.type
_entity_poly.pdbx_seq_one_letter_code
_entity_poly.pdbx_strand_id
1 'polypeptide(L)' 'MTTIFSNFRFQVQESLIPSSADPNGFWRDCKMDHAHCNSSQMQFLQDFRNQMLNAINDFSKSNQNGLFINSCFAH' A
#
# COMPACT_ATOMS: atom_id res chain seq x y z
N MET A 1 6.07 25.83 -1.97
CA MET A 1 6.85 24.86 -2.77
C MET A 1 8.02 24.47 -1.87
N THR A 2 7.98 23.42 -1.07
CA THR A 2 7.62 22.04 -1.36
C THR A 2 7.21 21.38 -0.04
N THR A 3 5.96 20.97 0.10
CA THR A 3 5.55 20.10 1.21
C THR A 3 6.04 18.70 0.85
N ILE A 4 7.18 18.34 1.42
CA ILE A 4 7.68 16.96 1.43
C ILE A 4 6.63 16.12 2.16
N PHE A 5 6.17 15.06 1.49
CA PHE A 5 5.22 14.08 1.99
C PHE A 5 5.71 13.45 3.30
N SER A 6 5.35 14.05 4.43
CA SER A 6 5.70 13.58 5.78
C SER A 6 4.76 12.49 6.32
N ASN A 7 4.07 11.71 5.48
CA ASN A 7 3.16 10.67 5.99
C ASN A 7 3.21 9.40 5.13
N PHE A 8 4.11 8.48 5.49
CA PHE A 8 4.14 7.12 4.92
C PHE A 8 2.82 6.35 5.18
N ARG A 9 2.10 6.69 6.27
CA ARG A 9 0.77 6.15 6.59
C ARG A 9 -0.31 6.59 5.57
N PHE A 10 -0.20 7.80 5.00
CA PHE A 10 -1.13 8.31 3.97
C PHE A 10 -1.04 7.50 2.67
N GLN A 11 0.16 7.11 2.24
CA GLN A 11 0.31 6.48 0.91
C GLN A 11 -0.47 5.17 0.77
N VAL A 12 -0.57 4.35 1.83
CA VAL A 12 -1.34 3.10 1.81
C VAL A 12 -2.82 3.34 2.07
N GLN A 13 -3.17 4.18 3.06
CA GLN A 13 -4.59 4.44 3.39
C GLN A 13 -5.35 5.17 2.28
N GLU A 14 -4.69 6.06 1.54
CA GLU A 14 -5.37 7.00 0.65
C GLU A 14 -5.24 6.60 -0.83
N SER A 15 -4.23 5.81 -1.17
CA SER A 15 -4.06 5.35 -2.56
C SER A 15 -4.77 4.03 -2.86
N LEU A 16 -4.90 3.12 -1.87
CA LEU A 16 -5.41 1.77 -2.15
C LEU A 16 -6.90 1.61 -1.86
N ILE A 17 -7.37 2.19 -0.76
CA ILE A 17 -8.75 2.02 -0.31
C ILE A 17 -9.29 3.39 0.15
N PRO A 18 -9.43 4.36 -0.78
CA PRO A 18 -10.08 5.62 -0.46
C PRO A 18 -11.54 5.38 -0.05
N SER A 19 -12.14 6.31 0.69
CA SER A 19 -13.55 6.20 1.11
C SER A 19 -14.52 6.07 -0.08
N SER A 20 -14.15 6.55 -1.27
CA SER A 20 -14.91 6.35 -2.50
C SER A 20 -14.89 4.92 -3.03
N ALA A 21 -13.82 4.15 -2.75
CA ALA A 21 -13.67 2.75 -3.15
C ALA A 21 -14.21 1.76 -2.10
N ASP A 22 -14.46 2.23 -0.87
CA ASP A 22 -15.10 1.45 0.20
C ASP A 22 -16.34 2.14 0.79
N PRO A 23 -17.43 2.34 0.02
CA PRO A 23 -18.64 3.01 0.52
C PRO A 23 -19.33 2.26 1.66
N ASN A 24 -19.16 0.93 1.70
CA ASN A 24 -19.78 0.05 2.69
C ASN A 24 -18.91 -0.12 3.96
N GLY A 25 -17.69 0.43 3.98
CA GLY A 25 -16.81 0.39 5.14
C GLY A 25 -16.23 -0.99 5.46
N PHE A 26 -16.18 -1.92 4.51
CA PHE A 26 -15.69 -3.28 4.74
C PHE A 26 -14.21 -3.29 5.12
N TRP A 27 -13.45 -2.31 4.65
CA TRP A 27 -12.03 -2.18 4.90
C TRP A 27 -11.70 -1.21 6.03
N ARG A 28 -12.70 -0.60 6.67
CA ARG A 28 -12.49 0.44 7.67
C ARG A 28 -11.60 -0.04 8.81
N ASP A 29 -11.93 -1.19 9.40
CA ASP A 29 -11.20 -1.71 10.56
C ASP A 29 -9.84 -2.28 10.14
N CYS A 30 -9.78 -3.01 9.01
CA CYS A 30 -8.56 -3.54 8.40
C CYS A 30 -7.53 -2.44 8.04
N LYS A 31 -7.99 -1.27 7.56
CA LYS A 31 -7.13 -0.10 7.27
C LYS A 31 -6.56 0.55 8.52
N MET A 32 -7.29 0.49 9.63
CA MET A 32 -6.87 1.08 10.91
C MET A 32 -5.89 0.15 11.62
N ASP A 33 -6.15 -1.15 11.55
CA ASP A 33 -5.31 -2.20 12.11
C ASP A 33 -5.40 -3.47 11.25
N HIS A 34 -4.26 -3.90 10.71
CA HIS A 34 -4.18 -5.07 9.84
C HIS A 34 -4.54 -6.38 10.56
N ALA A 35 -4.49 -6.41 11.90
CA ALA A 35 -4.96 -7.54 12.69
C ALA A 35 -6.48 -7.80 12.52
N HIS A 36 -7.25 -6.78 12.09
CA HIS A 36 -8.67 -6.91 11.81
C HIS A 36 -8.99 -7.29 10.36
N CYS A 37 -7.99 -7.47 9.50
CA CYS A 37 -8.23 -7.92 8.14
C CYS A 37 -8.68 -9.38 8.11
N ASN A 38 -9.75 -9.66 7.37
CA ASN A 38 -10.14 -11.04 7.08
C ASN A 38 -9.22 -11.68 6.03
N SER A 39 -9.32 -13.00 5.85
CA SER A 39 -8.47 -13.75 4.91
C SER A 39 -8.53 -13.22 3.48
N SER A 40 -9.70 -12.79 3.00
CA SER A 40 -9.84 -12.24 1.64
C SER A 40 -9.18 -10.87 1.49
N GLN A 41 -9.26 -10.02 2.52
CA GLN A 41 -8.58 -8.73 2.55
C GLN A 41 -7.06 -8.90 2.59
N MET A 42 -6.58 -9.83 3.41
CA MET A 42 -5.17 -10.19 3.46
C MET A 42 -4.65 -10.71 2.12
N GLN A 43 -5.42 -11.59 1.47
CA GLN A 43 -5.06 -12.11 0.15
C GLN A 43 -4.94 -10.98 -0.89
N PHE A 44 -5.92 -10.07 -0.93
CA PHE A 44 -5.89 -8.93 -1.83
C PHE A 44 -4.66 -8.04 -1.62
N LEU A 45 -4.29 -7.75 -0.36
CA LEU A 45 -3.09 -6.95 -0.05
C LEU A 45 -1.80 -7.66 -0.51
N GLN A 46 -1.72 -8.98 -0.37
CA GLN A 46 -0.59 -9.77 -0.86
C GLN A 46 -0.51 -9.77 -2.39
N ASP A 47 -1.65 -9.93 -3.06
CA ASP A 47 -1.70 -9.92 -4.52
C ASP A 47 -1.34 -8.55 -5.08
N PHE A 48 -1.84 -7.48 -4.45
CA PHE A 48 -1.49 -6.10 -4.81
C PHE A 48 0.01 -5.85 -4.68
N ARG A 49 0.64 -6.30 -3.59
CA ARG A 49 2.09 -6.22 -3.41
C ARG A 49 2.84 -6.89 -4.57
N ASN A 50 2.43 -8.09 -4.94
CA ASN A 50 3.08 -8.83 -6.03
C ASN A 50 2.92 -8.09 -7.37
N GLN A 51 1.75 -7.51 -7.64
CA GLN A 51 1.53 -6.70 -8.83
C GLN A 51 2.43 -5.45 -8.85
N MET A 52 2.55 -4.75 -7.72
CA MET A 52 3.43 -3.59 -7.58
C MET A 52 4.89 -3.97 -7.86
N LEU A 53 5.38 -5.06 -7.25
CA LEU A 53 6.75 -5.55 -7.45
C LEU A 53 7.03 -5.93 -8.91
N ASN A 54 6.06 -6.57 -9.56
CA ASN A 54 6.18 -6.93 -10.98
C ASN A 54 6.21 -5.67 -11.87
N ALA A 55 5.37 -4.68 -11.58
CA ALA A 55 5.31 -3.44 -12.38
C ALA A 55 6.61 -2.62 -12.31
N ILE A 56 7.30 -2.62 -11.16
CA ILE A 56 8.56 -1.89 -10.99
C ILE A 56 9.81 -2.74 -11.31
N ASN A 57 9.65 -4.01 -11.67
CA ASN A 57 10.76 -4.93 -11.90
C ASN A 57 11.67 -4.45 -13.03
N ASP A 58 11.11 -4.00 -14.16
CA ASP A 58 11.94 -3.51 -15.27
C ASP A 58 12.67 -2.21 -14.91
N PHE A 59 12.03 -1.36 -14.11
CA PHE A 59 12.65 -0.14 -13.60
C PHE A 59 13.79 -0.43 -12.62
N SER A 60 13.68 -1.50 -11.80
CA SER A 60 14.68 -1.87 -10.80
C SER A 60 15.98 -2.43 -11.38
N LYS A 61 15.97 -2.89 -12.65
CA LYS A 61 17.13 -3.49 -13.32
C LYS A 61 18.25 -2.48 -13.63
N SER A 62 17.94 -1.19 -13.69
CA SER A 62 18.94 -0.15 -13.94
C SER A 62 19.70 0.22 -12.66
N ASN A 63 21.03 0.19 -12.72
CA ASN A 63 21.90 0.61 -11.61
C ASN A 63 21.90 2.12 -11.35
N GLN A 64 21.28 2.91 -12.24
CA GLN A 64 21.07 4.36 -12.05
C GLN A 64 19.77 4.65 -11.29
N ASN A 65 18.90 3.66 -11.12
CA ASN A 65 17.59 3.84 -10.48
C ASN A 65 17.65 3.43 -9.00
N GLY A 66 17.15 4.31 -8.14
CA GLY A 66 16.91 4.01 -6.73
C GLY A 66 15.43 3.68 -6.48
N LEU A 67 15.16 2.59 -5.76
CA LEU A 67 13.83 2.24 -5.28
C LEU A 67 13.82 2.11 -3.77
N PHE A 68 12.86 2.75 -3.11
CA PHE A 68 12.59 2.56 -1.69
C PHE A 68 11.23 1.89 -1.54
N ILE A 69 11.25 0.60 -1.17
CA ILE A 69 10.05 -0.19 -0.93
C ILE A 69 10.08 -0.61 0.54
N ASN A 70 9.19 -0.05 1.35
CA ASN A 70 9.02 -0.50 2.71
C ASN A 70 7.83 -1.45 2.79
N SER A 71 8.11 -2.72 3.10
CA SER A 71 7.13 -3.80 3.12
C SER A 71 6.57 -4.11 4.50
N CYS A 72 6.97 -3.36 5.52
CA CYS A 72 6.47 -3.56 6.87
C CYS A 72 5.23 -2.72 7.09
N PHE A 73 4.16 -3.35 7.58
CA PHE A 73 3.10 -2.66 8.28
C PHE A 73 3.74 -2.03 9.51
N ALA A 74 4.17 -0.77 9.37
CA ALA A 74 4.90 -0.07 10.41
C ALA A 74 4.03 -0.04 11.68
N HIS A 75 4.54 -0.67 12.72
CA HIS A 75 3.97 -0.75 14.07
C HIS A 75 4.11 0.60 14.76
#